data_AF-A0A4U5WIS1-F1
#
_entry.id   AF-A0A4U5WIS1-F1
#
_cell.length_a   1.000
_cell.length_b   1.000
_cell.length_c   1.000
_cell.angle_alpha   90.00
_cell.angle_beta   90.00
_cell.angle_gamma   90.00
#
_symmetry.space_group_name_H-M   'P 1'
#
loop_
_entity.id
_entity.type
_entity.pdbx_description
1 polymer ?
#
loop_
_entity_poly.entity_id
_entity_poly.type
_entity_poly.pdbx_seq_one_letter_code
_entity_poly.pdbx_strand_id
1 'polypeptide(L)'
;MGAVTGGATGAETDAETDAGVSREAGRGTGAVGGADRDGEVRGDTARDRPRLRPLRALLAALVVVALVVPLSGAARPGIPAPRPAALAPVTAATLTQAYAANRANAALASRMAAAHGDGHRAAAERALAAPGGALLAFDGRGPGLVTEVFGDLAHADRVAVLVPGSDTSLDTYARLRTAAASLHHRLTRTATPGTRTAVVAWLGYRTPGTVSTAVTTTARADEAAPRLGDFLHELRGVTGPGARLTLVCHSYGSVVCARTAAGADVGDLVLLGSPGTGADTAAGLHTRARVWAARGADDWVAHVPHVSADLFGTTVGFGTDPVSPSFGADVFAAGPGGHSDYFAPGSASLANVARIVLGRTAEVTRA
;
A
#
# COMPACT_ATOMS: atom_id res chain seq x y z
N MET A 1 9.61 -49.78 -47.96
CA MET A 1 10.12 -48.79 -46.99
C MET A 1 8.92 -48.28 -46.20
N GLY A 2 8.96 -48.30 -44.87
CA GLY A 2 7.80 -48.05 -44.00
C GLY A 2 6.98 -49.30 -43.67
N ALA A 3 6.84 -49.61 -42.38
CA ALA A 3 6.06 -50.75 -41.86
C ALA A 3 5.47 -50.47 -40.45
N VAL A 4 4.14 -50.37 -40.39
CA VAL A 4 3.25 -51.19 -39.53
C VAL A 4 3.55 -51.32 -38.00
N THR A 5 2.82 -50.48 -37.23
CA THR A 5 2.08 -50.76 -35.95
C THR A 5 2.78 -51.12 -34.61
N GLY A 6 2.14 -50.67 -33.50
CA GLY A 6 2.18 -51.28 -32.16
C GLY A 6 2.72 -50.39 -31.03
N GLY A 7 2.20 -50.36 -29.78
CA GLY A 7 0.93 -50.92 -29.26
C GLY A 7 0.98 -51.57 -27.86
N ALA A 8 1.12 -50.80 -26.77
CA ALA A 8 0.91 -51.21 -25.36
C ALA A 8 0.61 -49.97 -24.47
N THR A 9 -0.09 -49.92 -23.31
CA THR A 9 -0.69 -50.85 -22.31
C THR A 9 0.16 -51.34 -21.12
N GLY A 10 -0.36 -51.13 -19.90
CA GLY A 10 0.21 -51.54 -18.58
C GLY A 10 0.79 -50.35 -17.78
N ALA A 11 0.59 -50.06 -16.48
CA ALA A 11 -0.23 -50.53 -15.35
C ALA A 11 0.65 -50.70 -14.08
N GLU A 12 0.15 -50.19 -12.94
CA GLU A 12 0.48 -50.44 -11.51
C GLU A 12 1.88 -50.93 -11.06
N THR A 13 2.45 -50.26 -10.04
CA THR A 13 2.59 -50.84 -8.68
C THR A 13 2.87 -49.76 -7.62
N ASP A 14 2.36 -49.98 -6.40
CA ASP A 14 2.79 -49.27 -5.18
C ASP A 14 4.11 -49.85 -4.62
N ALA A 15 4.85 -49.04 -3.85
CA ALA A 15 5.89 -49.52 -2.94
C ALA A 15 6.11 -48.53 -1.78
N GLU A 16 5.44 -48.79 -0.65
CA GLU A 16 5.67 -48.14 0.64
C GLU A 16 6.82 -48.85 1.39
N THR A 17 7.70 -48.10 2.06
CA THR A 17 8.67 -48.69 3.01
C THR A 17 8.87 -47.78 4.23
N ASP A 18 8.58 -48.32 5.41
CA ASP A 18 8.73 -47.71 6.73
C ASP A 18 10.12 -48.02 7.37
N ALA A 19 10.32 -47.54 8.59
CA ALA A 19 11.37 -47.78 9.58
C ALA A 19 12.46 -46.68 9.70
N GLY A 20 12.72 -46.12 10.89
CA GLY A 20 11.94 -46.35 12.11
C GLY A 20 12.39 -45.59 13.37
N VAL A 21 11.41 -45.49 14.28
CA VAL A 21 11.50 -45.62 15.74
C VAL A 21 12.86 -45.38 16.42
N SER A 22 12.90 -44.36 17.29
CA SER A 22 13.39 -44.53 18.67
C SER A 22 12.77 -43.47 19.60
N ARG A 23 11.92 -43.93 20.53
CA ARG A 23 11.66 -43.22 21.80
C ARG A 23 12.58 -43.81 22.84
N GLU A 24 13.07 -43.01 23.77
CA GLU A 24 13.43 -43.51 25.10
C GLU A 24 12.91 -42.58 26.19
N ALA A 25 12.64 -43.13 27.38
CA ALA A 25 12.02 -42.41 28.48
C ALA A 25 12.42 -43.00 29.85
N GLY A 26 13.02 -42.18 30.71
CA GLY A 26 13.13 -42.36 32.16
C GLY A 26 12.68 -41.06 32.83
N ARG A 27 11.78 -41.03 33.81
CA ARG A 27 11.81 -41.68 35.14
C ARG A 27 13.05 -41.24 35.94
N GLY A 28 12.93 -40.66 37.13
CA GLY A 28 11.74 -40.29 37.91
C GLY A 28 12.06 -40.15 39.40
N THR A 29 11.01 -39.94 40.22
CA THR A 29 11.04 -39.71 41.70
C THR A 29 11.72 -38.39 42.14
N GLY A 30 11.42 -37.83 43.32
CA GLY A 30 10.46 -38.23 44.36
C GLY A 30 9.92 -37.01 45.14
N ALA A 31 8.93 -37.25 46.00
CA ALA A 31 8.27 -36.22 46.83
C ALA A 31 8.69 -36.34 48.32
N VAL A 32 7.96 -35.64 49.21
CA VAL A 32 8.23 -35.40 50.66
C VAL A 32 9.23 -34.25 50.90
N GLY A 33 9.02 -33.30 51.81
CA GLY A 33 7.84 -32.97 52.64
C GLY A 33 8.22 -32.41 54.03
N GLY A 34 7.39 -31.54 54.61
CA GLY A 34 7.44 -31.20 56.06
C GLY A 34 7.67 -29.73 56.47
N ALA A 35 6.62 -29.13 57.04
CA ALA A 35 6.57 -28.25 58.23
C ALA A 35 7.46 -26.99 58.43
N ASP A 36 6.76 -25.92 58.86
CA ASP A 36 7.07 -24.90 59.87
C ASP A 36 8.41 -24.12 59.88
N ARG A 37 8.29 -22.79 59.85
CA ARG A 37 8.30 -21.97 61.10
C ARG A 37 7.84 -20.52 60.92
N ASP A 38 7.42 -19.93 62.03
CA ASP A 38 6.79 -18.61 62.14
C ASP A 38 7.73 -17.40 61.91
N GLY A 39 7.12 -16.24 61.65
CA GLY A 39 7.84 -14.98 61.46
C GLY A 39 6.93 -13.73 61.32
N GLU A 40 5.96 -13.52 62.22
CA GLU A 40 5.15 -12.29 62.21
C GLU A 40 5.99 -11.07 62.63
N VAL A 41 6.11 -10.07 61.75
CA VAL A 41 6.41 -8.68 62.12
C VAL A 41 5.48 -7.75 61.34
N ARG A 42 4.67 -6.98 62.07
CA ARG A 42 3.82 -5.90 61.55
C ARG A 42 4.67 -4.71 61.10
N GLY A 43 4.22 -3.93 60.10
CA GLY A 43 4.90 -2.68 59.76
C GLY A 43 4.39 -2.00 58.50
N ASP A 44 3.28 -1.28 58.62
CA ASP A 44 2.71 -0.37 57.61
C ASP A 44 3.76 0.57 56.96
N THR A 45 3.69 0.71 55.63
CA THR A 45 3.70 2.04 54.98
C THR A 45 3.32 1.93 53.50
N ALA A 46 2.14 2.45 53.15
CA ALA A 46 1.76 2.67 51.76
C ALA A 46 2.63 3.76 51.10
N ARG A 47 3.78 3.36 50.53
CA ARG A 47 4.64 4.28 49.77
C ARG A 47 4.00 4.61 48.42
N ASP A 48 3.44 5.81 48.38
CA ASP A 48 2.87 6.44 47.19
C ASP A 48 3.89 6.41 46.03
N ARG A 49 3.54 5.71 44.94
CA ARG A 49 4.40 5.64 43.75
C ARG A 49 4.11 6.87 42.88
N PRO A 50 5.07 7.81 42.71
CA PRO A 50 4.82 9.02 41.95
C PRO A 50 4.37 8.66 40.53
N ARG A 51 3.30 9.30 40.07
CA ARG A 51 2.64 9.00 38.79
C ARG A 51 3.56 9.37 37.63
N LEU A 52 4.41 8.46 37.19
CA LEU A 52 5.37 8.64 36.08
C LEU A 52 4.74 8.54 34.66
N ARG A 53 3.41 8.41 34.57
CA ARG A 53 2.68 8.36 33.28
C ARG A 53 2.77 9.63 32.42
N PRO A 54 2.59 10.88 32.93
CA PRO A 54 2.68 12.08 32.10
C PRO A 54 4.12 12.37 31.66
N LEU A 55 5.14 11.96 32.43
CA LEU A 55 6.54 12.14 32.04
C LEU A 55 6.91 11.27 30.82
N ARG A 56 6.36 10.05 30.73
CA ARG A 56 6.51 9.20 29.53
C ARG A 56 5.76 9.75 28.32
N ALA A 57 4.59 10.36 28.52
CA ALA A 57 3.87 11.05 27.45
C ALA A 57 4.64 12.30 26.96
N LEU A 58 5.20 13.11 27.88
CA LEU A 58 6.07 14.23 27.52
C LEU A 58 7.32 13.79 26.77
N LEU A 59 7.98 12.70 27.19
CA LEU A 59 9.15 12.16 26.49
C LEU A 59 8.80 11.63 25.09
N ALA A 60 7.65 10.99 24.91
CA ALA A 60 7.17 10.60 23.58
C ALA A 60 6.94 11.82 22.68
N ALA A 61 6.30 12.88 23.19
CA ALA A 61 6.14 14.13 22.46
C ALA A 61 7.49 14.82 22.15
N LEU A 62 8.44 14.81 23.08
CA LEU A 62 9.78 15.36 22.89
C LEU A 62 10.60 14.60 21.84
N VAL A 63 10.45 13.28 21.72
CA VAL A 63 11.07 12.49 20.65
C VAL A 63 10.48 12.84 19.27
N VAL A 64 9.18 13.16 19.20
CA VAL A 64 8.54 13.64 17.96
C VAL A 64 9.01 15.06 17.59
N VAL A 65 9.23 15.95 18.56
CA VAL A 65 9.71 17.33 18.30
C VAL A 65 11.21 17.39 18.03
N ALA A 66 12.03 16.57 18.71
CA ALA A 66 13.49 16.59 18.59
C ALA A 66 14.03 16.08 17.22
N LEU A 67 13.19 15.44 16.41
CA LEU A 67 13.52 15.08 15.02
C LEU A 67 13.27 16.22 14.02
N VAL A 68 12.73 17.38 14.45
CA VAL A 68 12.54 18.57 13.60
C VAL A 68 13.79 19.45 13.57
N VAL A 69 14.97 18.83 13.42
CA VAL A 69 16.10 19.49 12.75
C VAL A 69 15.89 19.26 11.26
N PRO A 70 15.72 20.32 10.44
CA PRO A 70 15.59 20.12 9.01
C PRO A 70 16.93 19.62 8.45
N LEU A 71 17.00 18.32 8.19
CA LEU A 71 17.88 17.75 7.16
C LEU A 71 17.37 18.19 5.78
N SER A 72 17.41 19.52 5.57
CA SER A 72 17.19 20.19 4.30
C SER A 72 17.99 19.45 3.25
N GLY A 73 17.26 18.81 2.32
CA GLY A 73 17.78 17.66 1.60
C GLY A 73 19.14 17.95 0.99
N ALA A 74 20.15 17.14 1.36
CA ALA A 74 21.39 17.06 0.62
C ALA A 74 21.02 16.84 -0.85
N ALA A 75 21.26 17.87 -1.67
CA ALA A 75 20.86 17.88 -3.05
C ALA A 75 21.71 16.88 -3.83
N ARG A 76 21.30 15.60 -3.78
CA ARG A 76 21.88 14.55 -4.62
C ARG A 76 21.95 15.11 -6.04
N PRO A 77 23.13 15.08 -6.71
CA PRO A 77 23.24 15.48 -8.11
C PRO A 77 22.10 14.84 -8.90
N GLY A 78 21.34 15.65 -9.62
CA GLY A 78 20.10 15.19 -10.23
C GLY A 78 20.39 14.08 -11.22
N ILE A 79 20.01 12.84 -10.87
CA ILE A 79 20.32 11.65 -11.66
C ILE A 79 19.89 11.91 -13.12
N PRO A 80 20.82 11.86 -14.09
CA PRO A 80 20.50 12.15 -15.48
C PRO A 80 19.44 11.17 -16.01
N ALA A 81 18.32 11.73 -16.45
CA ALA A 81 17.22 10.99 -17.07
C ALA A 81 16.81 11.71 -18.35
N PRO A 82 16.26 10.98 -19.35
CA PRO A 82 15.72 11.60 -20.55
C PRO A 82 14.50 12.48 -20.23
N ARG A 83 14.07 13.29 -21.20
CA ARG A 83 12.70 13.83 -21.16
C ARG A 83 11.70 12.67 -21.26
N PRO A 84 10.52 12.74 -20.62
CA PRO A 84 9.45 11.75 -20.80
C PRO A 84 9.11 11.52 -22.27
N ALA A 85 8.54 10.35 -22.57
CA ALA A 85 8.11 10.03 -23.91
C ALA A 85 7.05 11.03 -24.41
N ALA A 86 7.21 11.54 -25.63
CA ALA A 86 6.15 12.29 -26.31
C ALA A 86 5.12 11.28 -26.82
N LEU A 87 3.92 11.29 -26.25
CA LEU A 87 2.83 10.36 -26.57
C LEU A 87 1.74 11.08 -27.36
N ALA A 88 1.07 10.33 -28.24
CA ALA A 88 -0.29 10.68 -28.66
C ALA A 88 -1.26 10.52 -27.48
N PRO A 89 -2.47 11.13 -27.51
CA PRO A 89 -3.48 10.94 -26.47
C PRO A 89 -3.70 9.45 -26.14
N VAL A 90 -3.75 9.13 -24.85
CA VAL A 90 -3.90 7.75 -24.38
C VAL A 90 -5.36 7.32 -24.55
N THR A 91 -5.54 6.23 -25.28
CA THR A 91 -6.83 5.62 -25.61
C THR A 91 -6.64 4.10 -25.63
N ALA A 92 -7.73 3.32 -25.60
CA ALA A 92 -7.66 1.87 -25.75
C ALA A 92 -6.85 1.42 -26.99
N ALA A 93 -6.88 2.18 -28.08
CA ALA A 93 -6.13 1.89 -29.31
C ALA A 93 -4.63 2.27 -29.23
N THR A 94 -4.27 3.29 -28.47
CA THR A 94 -2.87 3.78 -28.34
C THR A 94 -2.11 3.20 -27.15
N LEU A 95 -2.78 2.48 -26.23
CA LEU A 95 -2.18 1.85 -25.04
C LEU A 95 -0.87 1.10 -25.31
N THR A 96 -0.86 0.18 -26.29
CA THR A 96 0.33 -0.64 -26.61
C THR A 96 1.52 0.21 -27.04
N GLN A 97 1.27 1.33 -27.73
CA GLN A 97 2.31 2.29 -28.13
C GLN A 97 2.81 3.10 -26.92
N ALA A 98 1.91 3.57 -26.05
CA ALA A 98 2.28 4.25 -24.80
C ALA A 98 3.14 3.34 -23.90
N TYR A 99 2.72 2.09 -23.69
CA TYR A 99 3.48 1.09 -22.94
C TYR A 99 4.87 0.84 -23.52
N ALA A 100 4.99 0.74 -24.86
CA ALA A 100 6.28 0.56 -25.52
C ALA A 100 7.18 1.79 -25.39
N ALA A 101 6.65 2.99 -25.59
CA ALA A 101 7.39 4.24 -25.52
C ALA A 101 7.90 4.53 -24.09
N ASN A 102 7.07 4.32 -23.06
CA ASN A 102 7.47 4.48 -21.67
C ASN A 102 8.48 3.42 -21.22
N ARG A 103 8.35 2.15 -21.63
CA ARG A 103 9.42 1.13 -21.40
C ARG A 103 10.74 1.54 -22.06
N ALA A 104 10.71 2.05 -23.29
CA ALA A 104 11.91 2.53 -23.98
C ALA A 104 12.54 3.75 -23.27
N ASN A 105 11.72 4.63 -22.70
CA ASN A 105 12.17 5.77 -21.90
C ASN A 105 12.84 5.30 -20.59
N ALA A 106 12.23 4.37 -19.86
CA ALA A 106 12.82 3.72 -18.67
C ALA A 106 14.12 2.97 -19.00
N ALA A 107 14.19 2.30 -20.16
CA ALA A 107 15.41 1.64 -20.62
C ALA A 107 16.56 2.64 -20.88
N LEU A 108 16.24 3.84 -21.37
CA LEU A 108 17.21 4.92 -21.58
C LEU A 108 17.64 5.56 -20.25
N ALA A 109 16.68 5.84 -19.35
CA ALA A 109 16.95 6.32 -17.99
C ALA A 109 17.91 5.37 -17.26
N SER A 110 17.62 4.05 -17.26
CA SER A 110 18.46 3.02 -16.65
C SER A 110 19.92 3.04 -17.15
N ARG A 111 20.16 3.36 -18.43
CA ARG A 111 21.51 3.51 -18.98
C ARG A 111 22.18 4.82 -18.55
N MET A 112 21.42 5.91 -18.46
CA MET A 112 21.93 7.21 -18.01
C MET A 112 22.26 7.20 -16.51
N ALA A 113 21.41 6.61 -15.67
CA ALA A 113 21.68 6.37 -14.25
C ALA A 113 22.91 5.48 -14.05
N ALA A 114 23.06 4.39 -14.82
CA ALA A 114 24.25 3.53 -14.76
C ALA A 114 25.54 4.26 -15.17
N ALA A 115 25.49 5.07 -16.24
CA ALA A 115 26.62 5.89 -16.67
C ALA A 115 26.97 7.02 -15.68
N HIS A 116 26.00 7.45 -14.86
CA HIS A 116 26.20 8.38 -13.75
C HIS A 116 26.71 7.70 -12.45
N GLY A 117 26.77 6.37 -12.43
CA GLY A 117 27.21 5.59 -11.26
C GLY A 117 26.09 5.20 -10.28
N ASP A 118 24.84 5.64 -10.49
CA ASP A 118 23.72 5.23 -9.64
C ASP A 118 23.17 3.86 -10.08
N GLY A 119 23.87 2.80 -9.65
CA GLY A 119 23.49 1.42 -9.90
C GLY A 119 22.14 1.02 -9.30
N HIS A 120 21.68 1.71 -8.25
CA HIS A 120 20.41 1.44 -7.58
C HIS A 120 19.24 1.93 -8.43
N ARG A 121 19.25 3.22 -8.81
CA ARG A 121 18.26 3.79 -9.73
C ARG A 121 18.27 3.05 -11.07
N ALA A 122 19.46 2.76 -11.59
CA ALA A 122 19.60 2.01 -12.84
C ALA A 122 18.95 0.61 -12.78
N ALA A 123 18.96 -0.07 -11.62
CA ALA A 123 18.28 -1.34 -11.43
C ALA A 123 16.76 -1.19 -11.35
N ALA A 124 16.25 -0.19 -10.62
CA ALA A 124 14.82 0.09 -10.53
C ALA A 124 14.19 0.42 -11.89
N GLU A 125 14.85 1.30 -12.67
CA GLU A 125 14.41 1.68 -14.02
C GLU A 125 14.53 0.51 -15.01
N ARG A 126 15.50 -0.39 -14.83
CA ARG A 126 15.61 -1.64 -15.62
C ARG A 126 14.47 -2.61 -15.34
N ALA A 127 14.02 -2.69 -14.09
CA ALA A 127 12.88 -3.53 -13.70
C ALA A 127 11.55 -3.01 -14.27
N LEU A 128 11.43 -1.69 -14.46
CA LEU A 128 10.32 -1.03 -15.16
C LEU A 128 10.40 -1.20 -16.69
N ALA A 129 11.61 -1.14 -17.26
CA ALA A 129 11.86 -1.36 -18.68
C ALA A 129 11.69 -2.82 -19.15
N ALA A 130 11.47 -3.76 -18.23
CA ALA A 130 11.42 -5.19 -18.51
C ALA A 130 10.31 -5.56 -19.54
N PRO A 131 10.55 -6.58 -20.39
CA PRO A 131 9.52 -7.12 -21.27
C PRO A 131 8.24 -7.49 -20.50
N GLY A 132 7.08 -7.16 -21.08
CA GLY A 132 5.77 -7.38 -20.44
C GLY A 132 5.29 -6.27 -19.50
N GLY A 133 6.16 -5.36 -19.03
CA GLY A 133 5.74 -4.23 -18.19
C GLY A 133 4.85 -3.22 -18.94
N ALA A 134 3.66 -2.92 -18.41
CA ALA A 134 2.71 -1.99 -19.04
C ALA A 134 2.77 -0.62 -18.34
N LEU A 135 3.38 0.38 -18.98
CA LEU A 135 3.62 1.70 -18.38
C LEU A 135 2.80 2.80 -19.09
N LEU A 136 1.78 3.34 -18.42
CA LEU A 136 0.98 4.48 -18.91
C LEU A 136 1.80 5.78 -18.92
N ALA A 137 2.64 5.97 -17.90
CA ALA A 137 3.53 7.12 -17.78
C ALA A 137 4.86 6.72 -17.13
N PHE A 138 5.95 7.37 -17.56
CA PHE A 138 7.26 7.28 -16.91
C PHE A 138 8.02 8.60 -17.04
N ASP A 139 8.63 9.04 -15.93
CA ASP A 139 9.58 10.16 -15.87
C ASP A 139 10.70 9.80 -14.89
N GLY A 140 11.92 9.60 -15.38
CA GLY A 140 13.07 9.28 -14.51
C GLY A 140 13.60 10.44 -13.67
N ARG A 141 13.16 11.69 -13.94
CA ARG A 141 13.82 12.89 -13.43
C ARG A 141 13.58 13.10 -11.92
N GLY A 142 14.67 13.30 -11.18
CA GLY A 142 14.64 13.56 -9.73
C GLY A 142 14.15 12.34 -8.93
N PRO A 143 13.12 12.45 -8.07
CA PRO A 143 12.53 11.28 -7.41
C PRO A 143 11.86 10.33 -8.42
N GLY A 144 11.52 10.85 -9.60
CA GLY A 144 10.84 10.15 -10.69
C GLY A 144 9.37 9.86 -10.42
N LEU A 145 8.63 9.63 -11.50
CA LEU A 145 7.20 9.35 -11.53
C LEU A 145 6.95 8.14 -12.45
N VAL A 146 5.97 7.31 -12.12
CA VAL A 146 5.60 6.15 -12.94
C VAL A 146 4.13 5.79 -12.74
N THR A 147 3.48 5.29 -13.78
CA THR A 147 2.16 4.66 -13.69
C THR A 147 2.21 3.32 -14.41
N GLU A 148 2.15 2.22 -13.65
CA GLU A 148 2.25 0.84 -14.15
C GLU A 148 0.92 0.11 -14.02
N VAL A 149 0.61 -0.74 -15.01
CA VAL A 149 -0.63 -1.48 -15.14
C VAL A 149 -0.38 -2.98 -15.00
N PHE A 150 -1.25 -3.65 -14.24
CA PHE A 150 -1.28 -5.10 -14.06
C PHE A 150 -2.63 -5.61 -14.57
N GLY A 151 -2.63 -6.40 -15.65
CA GLY A 151 -3.83 -6.85 -16.37
C GLY A 151 -4.14 -6.05 -17.64
N ASP A 152 -5.21 -6.44 -18.33
CA ASP A 152 -5.70 -5.73 -19.52
C ASP A 152 -6.62 -4.58 -19.10
N LEU A 153 -6.13 -3.35 -19.25
CA LEU A 153 -6.84 -2.14 -18.81
C LEU A 153 -7.99 -1.72 -19.73
N ALA A 154 -7.86 -1.87 -21.05
CA ALA A 154 -8.91 -1.48 -21.99
C ALA A 154 -10.17 -2.33 -21.76
N HIS A 155 -9.96 -3.62 -21.46
CA HIS A 155 -11.02 -4.60 -21.27
C HIS A 155 -11.39 -4.86 -19.80
N ALA A 156 -10.83 -4.12 -18.82
CA ALA A 156 -11.12 -4.35 -17.40
C ALA A 156 -12.53 -3.90 -16.99
N ASP A 157 -13.30 -4.82 -16.39
CA ASP A 157 -14.61 -4.54 -15.80
C ASP A 157 -14.51 -3.95 -14.38
N ARG A 158 -13.35 -4.15 -13.73
CA ARG A 158 -12.96 -3.59 -12.42
C ARG A 158 -11.52 -3.10 -12.46
N VAL A 159 -11.29 -1.86 -12.02
CA VAL A 159 -9.95 -1.25 -11.99
C VAL A 159 -9.67 -0.71 -10.59
N ALA A 160 -8.61 -1.17 -9.94
CA ALA A 160 -8.09 -0.56 -8.73
C ALA A 160 -6.95 0.40 -9.06
N VAL A 161 -7.01 1.64 -8.58
CA VAL A 161 -5.91 2.61 -8.65
C VAL A 161 -5.28 2.71 -7.28
N LEU A 162 -4.04 2.22 -7.15
CA LEU A 162 -3.28 2.18 -5.91
C LEU A 162 -2.40 3.43 -5.78
N VAL A 163 -2.76 4.30 -4.83
CA VAL A 163 -2.07 5.56 -4.53
C VAL A 163 -1.19 5.37 -3.28
N PRO A 164 0.15 5.55 -3.40
CA PRO A 164 1.09 5.36 -2.29
C PRO A 164 1.12 6.56 -1.34
N GLY A 165 1.64 6.33 -0.13
CA GLY A 165 2.07 7.37 0.78
C GLY A 165 3.55 7.71 0.68
N SER A 166 4.06 8.29 1.78
CA SER A 166 5.39 8.87 1.97
C SER A 166 6.57 7.97 1.58
N ASP A 167 7.70 8.62 1.30
CA ASP A 167 8.98 7.99 0.90
C ASP A 167 8.87 7.06 -0.32
N THR A 168 7.86 7.25 -1.19
CA THR A 168 7.72 6.47 -2.43
C THR A 168 8.28 7.26 -3.61
N SER A 169 9.39 6.78 -4.17
CA SER A 169 10.07 7.31 -5.37
C SER A 169 10.34 6.15 -6.34
N LEU A 170 10.97 6.40 -7.50
CA LEU A 170 11.46 5.30 -8.35
C LEU A 170 12.43 4.36 -7.62
N ASP A 171 13.19 4.88 -6.65
CA ASP A 171 14.15 4.09 -5.85
C ASP A 171 13.44 3.09 -4.94
N THR A 172 12.34 3.49 -4.30
CA THR A 172 11.55 2.64 -3.38
C THR A 172 10.34 1.98 -4.05
N TYR A 173 10.17 2.17 -5.36
CA TYR A 173 8.98 1.77 -6.13
C TYR A 173 8.66 0.27 -6.04
N ALA A 174 9.66 -0.59 -5.82
CA ALA A 174 9.48 -2.04 -5.66
C ALA A 174 8.42 -2.41 -4.60
N ARG A 175 8.27 -1.61 -3.53
CA ARG A 175 7.22 -1.76 -2.50
C ARG A 175 5.82 -1.59 -3.10
N LEU A 176 5.58 -0.49 -3.82
CA LEU A 176 4.32 -0.19 -4.49
C LEU A 176 4.02 -1.22 -5.60
N ARG A 177 5.03 -1.60 -6.37
CA ARG A 177 4.94 -2.64 -7.41
C ARG A 177 4.46 -3.98 -6.84
N THR A 178 5.02 -4.37 -5.70
CA THR A 178 4.69 -5.62 -4.99
C THR A 178 3.26 -5.58 -4.46
N ALA A 179 2.83 -4.45 -3.89
CA ALA A 179 1.45 -4.26 -3.43
C ALA A 179 0.43 -4.35 -4.57
N ALA A 180 0.69 -3.70 -5.71
CA ALA A 180 -0.18 -3.75 -6.89
C ALA A 180 -0.23 -5.16 -7.52
N ALA A 181 0.92 -5.84 -7.64
CA ALA A 181 0.99 -7.22 -8.12
C ALA A 181 0.24 -8.21 -7.19
N SER A 182 0.38 -8.04 -5.87
CA SER A 182 -0.33 -8.84 -4.86
C SER A 182 -1.85 -8.65 -4.96
N LEU A 183 -2.32 -7.41 -5.12
CA LEU A 183 -3.73 -7.10 -5.34
C LEU A 183 -4.23 -7.70 -6.67
N HIS A 184 -3.51 -7.53 -7.78
CA HIS A 184 -3.89 -8.10 -9.08
C HIS A 184 -3.99 -9.63 -9.02
N HIS A 185 -3.00 -10.29 -8.41
CA HIS A 185 -3.02 -11.74 -8.19
C HIS A 185 -4.20 -12.19 -7.31
N ARG A 186 -4.55 -11.42 -6.27
CA ARG A 186 -5.73 -11.72 -5.43
C ARG A 186 -7.03 -11.54 -6.21
N LEU A 187 -7.14 -10.49 -7.04
CA LEU A 187 -8.31 -10.22 -7.87
C LEU A 187 -8.51 -11.35 -8.89
N THR A 188 -7.51 -11.63 -9.73
CA THR A 188 -7.57 -12.68 -10.76
C THR A 188 -7.91 -14.07 -10.19
N ARG A 189 -7.46 -14.41 -8.98
CA ARG A 189 -7.82 -15.68 -8.30
C ARG A 189 -9.17 -15.70 -7.60
N THR A 190 -9.85 -14.56 -7.42
CA THR A 190 -11.11 -14.49 -6.66
C THR A 190 -12.22 -13.70 -7.35
N ALA A 191 -12.02 -13.33 -8.61
CA ALA A 191 -13.05 -12.80 -9.49
C ALA A 191 -14.01 -13.92 -9.95
N THR A 192 -15.28 -13.58 -10.14
CA THR A 192 -16.25 -14.48 -10.80
C THR A 192 -15.81 -14.71 -12.26
N PRO A 193 -15.91 -15.94 -12.82
CA PRO A 193 -15.56 -16.22 -14.21
C PRO A 193 -16.13 -15.19 -15.19
N GLY A 194 -15.30 -14.73 -16.13
CA GLY A 194 -15.64 -13.66 -17.07
C GLY A 194 -15.40 -12.23 -16.57
N THR A 195 -15.23 -11.99 -15.27
CA THR A 195 -14.90 -10.65 -14.73
C THR A 195 -13.42 -10.34 -14.95
N ARG A 196 -13.11 -9.35 -15.80
CA ARG A 196 -11.74 -8.91 -16.07
C ARG A 196 -11.34 -7.83 -15.07
N THR A 197 -10.11 -7.90 -14.56
CA THR A 197 -9.61 -6.97 -13.53
C THR A 197 -8.25 -6.40 -13.89
N ALA A 198 -8.05 -5.12 -13.60
CA ALA A 198 -6.76 -4.46 -13.68
C ALA A 198 -6.41 -3.75 -12.38
N VAL A 199 -5.12 -3.60 -12.11
CA VAL A 199 -4.60 -2.74 -11.04
C VAL A 199 -3.63 -1.75 -11.66
N VAL A 200 -3.73 -0.48 -11.26
CA VAL A 200 -2.79 0.57 -11.63
C VAL A 200 -2.01 0.99 -10.39
N ALA A 201 -0.68 0.86 -10.43
CA ALA A 201 0.20 1.49 -9.46
C ALA A 201 0.48 2.93 -9.91
N TRP A 202 -0.04 3.93 -9.18
CA TRP A 202 0.05 5.34 -9.58
C TRP A 202 1.02 6.12 -8.68
N LEU A 203 2.20 6.43 -9.20
CA LEU A 203 3.17 7.36 -8.61
C LEU A 203 3.24 8.61 -9.51
N GLY A 204 2.14 9.38 -9.58
CA GLY A 204 2.02 10.61 -10.39
C GLY A 204 2.38 11.92 -9.67
N TYR A 205 2.75 11.85 -8.38
CA TYR A 205 3.05 13.01 -7.55
C TYR A 205 4.35 12.85 -6.75
N ARG A 206 4.93 13.97 -6.30
CA ARG A 206 6.11 13.97 -5.41
C ARG A 206 5.65 13.76 -3.96
N THR A 207 5.79 12.53 -3.47
CA THR A 207 5.44 12.18 -2.09
C THR A 207 6.16 13.07 -1.07
N PRO A 208 5.57 13.32 0.11
CA PRO A 208 6.32 13.86 1.23
C PRO A 208 7.39 12.86 1.69
N GLY A 209 8.45 13.37 2.29
CA GLY A 209 9.41 12.55 3.04
C GLY A 209 8.92 12.41 4.49
N THR A 210 9.10 11.25 5.12
CA THR A 210 8.64 11.05 6.52
C THR A 210 9.32 11.96 7.53
N VAL A 211 10.58 12.34 7.30
CA VAL A 211 11.34 13.30 8.14
C VAL A 211 11.13 14.76 7.67
N SER A 212 9.91 15.11 7.25
CA SER A 212 9.55 16.45 6.78
C SER A 212 8.16 16.84 7.27
N THR A 213 7.99 18.10 7.69
CA THR A 213 6.68 18.67 8.07
C THR A 213 5.64 18.60 6.94
N ALA A 214 6.05 18.37 5.69
CA ALA A 214 5.13 18.06 4.58
C ALA A 214 4.37 16.73 4.76
N VAL A 215 4.78 15.85 5.67
CA VAL A 215 4.03 14.63 6.04
C VAL A 215 2.93 14.90 7.06
N THR A 216 2.87 16.10 7.65
CA THR A 216 1.87 16.52 8.64
C THR A 216 0.98 17.67 8.12
N THR A 217 0.99 17.96 6.82
CA THR A 217 0.17 19.02 6.21
C THR A 217 -0.47 18.55 4.90
N THR A 218 -1.56 19.19 4.46
CA THR A 218 -2.27 18.77 3.23
C THR A 218 -1.59 19.24 1.94
N ALA A 219 -0.64 20.17 1.99
CA ALA A 219 -0.11 20.86 0.81
C ALA A 219 0.37 19.93 -0.32
N ARG A 220 0.97 18.76 -0.02
CA ARG A 220 1.38 17.79 -1.05
C ARG A 220 0.23 16.95 -1.60
N ALA A 221 -0.85 16.79 -0.85
CA ALA A 221 -2.12 16.27 -1.36
C ALA A 221 -2.82 17.32 -2.23
N ASP A 222 -2.79 18.60 -1.84
CA ASP A 222 -3.36 19.71 -2.61
C ASP A 222 -2.62 19.90 -3.96
N GLU A 223 -1.28 19.78 -4.00
CA GLU A 223 -0.47 19.72 -5.24
C GLU A 223 -0.77 18.49 -6.12
N ALA A 224 -1.18 17.37 -5.51
CA ALA A 224 -1.31 16.08 -6.19
C ALA A 224 -2.74 15.78 -6.66
N ALA A 225 -3.76 16.33 -6.00
CA ALA A 225 -5.16 16.03 -6.26
C ALA A 225 -5.63 16.38 -7.68
N PRO A 226 -5.24 17.52 -8.29
CA PRO A 226 -5.56 17.78 -9.70
C PRO A 226 -5.00 16.70 -10.62
N ARG A 227 -3.74 16.28 -10.41
CA ARG A 227 -3.08 15.25 -11.23
C ARG A 227 -3.74 13.88 -11.11
N LEU A 228 -4.26 13.54 -9.93
CA LEU A 228 -5.02 12.31 -9.72
C LEU A 228 -6.41 12.42 -10.39
N GLY A 229 -7.05 13.60 -10.35
CA GLY A 229 -8.29 13.88 -11.07
C GLY A 229 -8.15 13.75 -12.58
N ASP A 230 -7.14 14.42 -13.16
CA ASP A 230 -6.79 14.34 -14.58
C ASP A 230 -6.50 12.89 -15.00
N PHE A 231 -5.70 12.18 -14.21
CA PHE A 231 -5.39 10.77 -14.45
C PHE A 231 -6.63 9.88 -14.40
N LEU A 232 -7.53 10.07 -13.43
CA LEU A 232 -8.79 9.32 -13.37
C LEU A 232 -9.70 9.62 -14.57
N HIS A 233 -9.69 10.86 -15.08
CA HIS A 233 -10.43 11.23 -16.28
C HIS A 233 -9.85 10.57 -17.55
N GLU A 234 -8.53 10.59 -17.73
CA GLU A 234 -7.85 9.86 -18.82
C GLU A 234 -8.15 8.36 -18.73
N LEU A 235 -8.03 7.78 -17.54
CA LEU A 235 -8.30 6.37 -17.28
C LEU A 235 -9.74 5.97 -17.68
N ARG A 236 -10.73 6.85 -17.43
CA ARG A 236 -12.11 6.65 -17.89
C ARG A 236 -12.27 6.63 -19.41
N GLY A 237 -11.48 7.42 -20.15
CA GLY A 237 -11.44 7.40 -21.62
C GLY A 237 -10.71 6.18 -22.21
N VAL A 238 -9.96 5.44 -21.40
CA VAL A 238 -9.20 4.24 -21.77
C VAL A 238 -9.97 2.95 -21.46
N THR A 239 -10.67 2.90 -20.33
CA THR A 239 -11.46 1.73 -19.90
C THR A 239 -12.80 1.62 -20.64
N GLY A 240 -13.33 0.40 -20.80
CA GLY A 240 -14.70 0.19 -21.28
C GLY A 240 -15.77 0.92 -20.44
N PRO A 241 -16.90 1.36 -21.03
CA PRO A 241 -17.83 2.30 -20.40
C PRO A 241 -18.58 1.75 -19.16
N GLY A 242 -18.60 0.42 -18.97
CA GLY A 242 -19.16 -0.22 -17.78
C GLY A 242 -18.16 -0.48 -16.65
N ALA A 243 -16.88 -0.11 -16.82
CA ALA A 243 -15.83 -0.36 -15.83
C ALA A 243 -16.12 0.37 -14.52
N ARG A 244 -15.76 -0.25 -13.39
CA ARG A 244 -15.79 0.42 -12.08
C ARG A 244 -14.38 0.66 -11.57
N LEU A 245 -14.05 1.94 -11.39
CA LEU A 245 -12.81 2.37 -10.75
C LEU A 245 -12.99 2.39 -9.23
N THR A 246 -11.99 1.88 -8.51
CA THR A 246 -11.84 1.94 -7.05
C THR A 246 -10.53 2.64 -6.73
N LEU A 247 -10.56 3.69 -5.91
CA LEU A 247 -9.35 4.28 -5.34
C LEU A 247 -8.92 3.45 -4.12
N VAL A 248 -7.65 3.02 -4.08
CA VAL A 248 -7.05 2.33 -2.94
C VAL A 248 -5.85 3.13 -2.47
N CYS A 249 -5.93 3.69 -1.27
CA CYS A 249 -5.12 4.84 -0.88
C CYS A 249 -4.44 4.58 0.45
N HIS A 250 -3.12 4.43 0.42
CA HIS A 250 -2.32 4.00 1.56
C HIS A 250 -1.58 5.17 2.21
N SER A 251 -1.58 5.23 3.54
CA SER A 251 -0.83 6.22 4.31
C SER A 251 -1.17 7.65 3.84
N TYR A 252 -0.19 8.53 3.60
CA TYR A 252 -0.42 9.87 3.05
C TYR A 252 -1.22 9.90 1.73
N GLY A 253 -1.21 8.81 0.94
CA GLY A 253 -2.03 8.67 -0.26
C GLY A 253 -3.54 8.78 0.01
N SER A 254 -4.00 8.47 1.22
CA SER A 254 -5.39 8.71 1.65
C SER A 254 -5.79 10.18 1.59
N VAL A 255 -4.88 11.09 1.94
CA VAL A 255 -5.10 12.55 1.90
C VAL A 255 -5.17 13.03 0.44
N VAL A 256 -4.30 12.50 -0.44
CA VAL A 256 -4.33 12.78 -1.90
C VAL A 256 -5.69 12.38 -2.50
N CYS A 257 -6.13 11.16 -2.20
CA CYS A 257 -7.41 10.65 -2.68
C CYS A 257 -8.59 11.45 -2.12
N ALA A 258 -8.57 11.79 -0.83
CA ALA A 258 -9.59 12.61 -0.20
C ALA A 258 -9.74 14.00 -0.85
N ARG A 259 -8.62 14.68 -1.12
CA ARG A 259 -8.63 15.97 -1.85
C ARG A 259 -9.11 15.85 -3.30
N THR A 260 -9.05 14.67 -3.91
CA THR A 260 -9.59 14.39 -5.26
C THR A 260 -11.06 13.93 -5.23
N ALA A 261 -11.56 13.46 -4.07
CA ALA A 261 -12.75 12.60 -3.98
C ALA A 261 -14.05 13.25 -4.47
N ALA A 262 -14.20 14.57 -4.32
CA ALA A 262 -15.40 15.30 -4.75
C ALA A 262 -15.60 15.31 -6.27
N GLY A 263 -14.50 15.37 -7.05
CA GLY A 263 -14.53 15.34 -8.52
C GLY A 263 -14.36 13.95 -9.13
N ALA A 264 -13.94 12.95 -8.34
CA ALA A 264 -13.61 11.61 -8.83
C ALA A 264 -14.85 10.79 -9.18
N ASP A 265 -15.01 10.38 -10.45
CA ASP A 265 -15.97 9.33 -10.81
C ASP A 265 -15.41 7.93 -10.50
N VAL A 266 -15.50 7.55 -9.23
CA VAL A 266 -15.10 6.25 -8.70
C VAL A 266 -16.22 5.66 -7.83
N GLY A 267 -16.37 4.34 -7.80
CA GLY A 267 -17.44 3.66 -7.06
C GLY A 267 -17.15 3.50 -5.58
N ASP A 268 -15.87 3.34 -5.25
CA ASP A 268 -15.37 3.02 -3.91
C ASP A 268 -14.03 3.75 -3.69
N LEU A 269 -13.83 4.26 -2.47
CA LEU A 269 -12.62 4.91 -1.98
C LEU A 269 -12.17 4.18 -0.72
N VAL A 270 -10.99 3.56 -0.75
CA VAL A 270 -10.48 2.69 0.32
C VAL A 270 -9.26 3.34 0.99
N LEU A 271 -9.39 3.65 2.28
CA LEU A 271 -8.37 4.34 3.09
C LEU A 271 -7.65 3.33 3.99
N LEU A 272 -6.35 3.12 3.76
CA LEU A 272 -5.54 2.09 4.43
C LEU A 272 -4.41 2.72 5.26
N GLY A 273 -4.40 2.49 6.57
CA GLY A 273 -3.38 3.06 7.47
C GLY A 273 -3.35 4.59 7.39
N SER A 274 -4.51 5.21 7.26
CA SER A 274 -4.65 6.63 6.98
C SER A 274 -4.36 7.49 8.22
N PRO A 275 -3.51 8.54 8.12
CA PRO A 275 -3.34 9.51 9.20
C PRO A 275 -4.56 10.46 9.33
N GLY A 276 -5.50 10.42 8.38
CA GLY A 276 -6.67 11.30 8.24
C GLY A 276 -6.91 11.66 6.78
N THR A 277 -7.84 12.56 6.51
CA THR A 277 -8.24 12.93 5.13
C THR A 277 -8.17 14.43 4.81
N GLY A 278 -7.98 15.28 5.82
CA GLY A 278 -8.15 16.73 5.69
C GLY A 278 -9.63 17.17 5.69
N ALA A 279 -10.54 16.29 6.09
CA ALA A 279 -11.95 16.54 6.37
C ALA A 279 -12.39 15.75 7.62
N ASP A 280 -13.39 16.24 8.34
CA ASP A 280 -13.80 15.64 9.63
C ASP A 280 -14.76 14.46 9.48
N THR A 281 -15.41 14.30 8.32
CA THR A 281 -16.34 13.20 8.03
C THR A 281 -16.22 12.74 6.58
N ALA A 282 -16.62 11.50 6.31
CA ALA A 282 -16.74 10.94 4.96
C ALA A 282 -17.72 11.76 4.08
N ALA A 283 -18.77 12.33 4.67
CA ALA A 283 -19.70 13.24 3.96
C ALA A 283 -19.01 14.55 3.55
N GLY A 284 -18.08 15.07 4.37
CA GLY A 284 -17.24 16.23 4.06
C GLY A 284 -16.22 16.00 2.93
N LEU A 285 -16.06 14.78 2.42
CA LEU A 285 -15.33 14.51 1.18
C LEU A 285 -16.14 14.86 -0.07
N HIS A 286 -17.43 15.17 0.07
CA HIS A 286 -18.36 15.52 -1.02
C HIS A 286 -18.39 14.52 -2.20
N THR A 287 -18.04 13.26 -1.95
CA THR A 287 -17.93 12.21 -2.97
C THR A 287 -19.19 11.38 -3.11
N ARG A 288 -19.39 10.77 -4.29
CA ARG A 288 -20.41 9.75 -4.55
C ARG A 288 -19.92 8.32 -4.28
N ALA A 289 -18.63 8.14 -4.01
CA ALA A 289 -18.03 6.84 -3.73
C ALA A 289 -18.42 6.33 -2.32
N ARG A 290 -18.52 5.01 -2.15
CA ARG A 290 -18.50 4.43 -0.79
C ARG A 290 -17.10 4.63 -0.19
N VAL A 291 -17.05 5.20 1.01
CA VAL A 291 -15.78 5.45 1.71
C VAL A 291 -15.55 4.31 2.69
N TRP A 292 -14.53 3.51 2.44
CA TRP A 292 -14.10 2.38 3.26
C TRP A 292 -12.83 2.74 4.03
N ALA A 293 -12.68 2.25 5.25
CA ALA A 293 -11.49 2.50 6.07
C ALA A 293 -10.99 1.23 6.77
N ALA A 294 -9.68 1.08 6.87
CA ALA A 294 -9.08 0.05 7.70
C ALA A 294 -7.70 0.46 8.25
N ARG A 295 -7.44 0.07 9.49
CA ARG A 295 -6.13 0.15 10.15
C ARG A 295 -5.78 -1.23 10.70
N GLY A 296 -4.56 -1.69 10.45
CA GLY A 296 -4.03 -2.92 11.05
C GLY A 296 -3.76 -2.75 12.54
N ALA A 297 -3.89 -3.83 13.33
CA ALA A 297 -3.79 -3.72 14.79
C ALA A 297 -2.43 -3.19 15.27
N ASP A 298 -1.35 -3.60 14.60
CA ASP A 298 0.02 -3.17 14.90
C ASP A 298 0.49 -1.97 14.03
N ASP A 299 -0.44 -1.23 13.41
CA ASP A 299 -0.10 -0.01 12.64
C ASP A 299 0.11 1.20 13.58
N TRP A 300 1.37 1.66 13.65
CA TRP A 300 1.83 2.83 14.41
C TRP A 300 1.03 4.13 14.11
N VAL A 301 0.30 4.21 13.00
CA VAL A 301 -0.60 5.34 12.72
C VAL A 301 -1.68 5.50 13.80
N ALA A 302 -2.00 4.45 14.57
CA ALA A 302 -2.82 4.53 15.78
C ALA A 302 -2.23 5.42 16.91
N HIS A 303 -1.01 5.95 16.73
CA HIS A 303 -0.35 6.88 17.65
C HIS A 303 -0.11 8.27 17.03
N VAL A 304 -0.59 8.51 15.81
CA VAL A 304 -0.59 9.85 15.17
C VAL A 304 -1.74 10.67 15.75
N PRO A 305 -1.53 11.95 16.13
CA PRO A 305 -2.62 12.83 16.54
C PRO A 305 -3.62 13.09 15.40
N HIS A 306 -4.74 12.38 15.43
CA HIS A 306 -5.86 12.54 14.48
C HIS A 306 -6.70 13.79 14.82
N VAL A 307 -6.08 14.95 14.60
CA VAL A 307 -6.67 16.29 14.70
C VAL A 307 -6.23 17.13 13.51
N SER A 308 -6.83 18.29 13.31
CA SER A 308 -6.39 19.34 12.37
C SER A 308 -6.37 20.70 13.09
N ALA A 309 -5.40 21.54 12.75
CA ALA A 309 -5.33 22.92 13.20
C ALA A 309 -4.63 23.80 12.16
N ASP A 310 -5.21 24.96 11.83
CA ASP A 310 -4.57 25.92 10.96
C ASP A 310 -3.54 26.75 11.72
N LEU A 311 -2.26 26.54 11.41
CA LEU A 311 -1.13 27.20 12.03
C LEU A 311 -0.42 28.06 10.99
N PHE A 312 -0.44 29.39 11.17
CA PHE A 312 0.19 30.38 10.28
C PHE A 312 -0.21 30.23 8.80
N GLY A 313 -1.48 29.89 8.53
CA GLY A 313 -1.99 29.70 7.17
C GLY A 313 -1.68 28.32 6.55
N THR A 314 -1.16 27.37 7.34
CA THR A 314 -0.97 25.97 6.93
C THR A 314 -1.78 25.04 7.83
N THR A 315 -2.66 24.23 7.26
CA THR A 315 -3.35 23.16 8.00
C THR A 315 -2.35 22.07 8.41
N VAL A 316 -2.18 21.90 9.72
CA VAL A 316 -1.35 20.85 10.33
C VAL A 316 -2.25 19.77 10.91
N GLY A 317 -1.93 18.51 10.61
CA GLY A 317 -2.80 17.37 10.90
C GLY A 317 -3.88 17.16 9.84
N PHE A 318 -4.64 16.07 9.96
CA PHE A 318 -5.50 15.55 8.89
C PHE A 318 -6.97 15.33 9.31
N GLY A 319 -7.37 15.90 10.45
CA GLY A 319 -8.72 15.76 10.99
C GLY A 319 -8.97 14.37 11.58
N THR A 320 -10.24 13.98 11.61
CA THR A 320 -10.72 12.75 12.27
C THR A 320 -10.11 11.47 11.68
N ASP A 321 -9.78 10.52 12.57
CA ASP A 321 -9.35 9.16 12.24
C ASP A 321 -10.39 8.45 11.36
N PRO A 322 -10.06 7.98 10.14
CA PRO A 322 -11.05 7.36 9.26
C PRO A 322 -11.63 6.04 9.75
N VAL A 323 -11.02 5.36 10.73
CA VAL A 323 -11.64 4.20 11.40
C VAL A 323 -12.46 4.57 12.64
N SER A 324 -12.56 5.86 12.99
CA SER A 324 -13.49 6.33 14.02
C SER A 324 -14.94 6.29 13.54
N PRO A 325 -15.91 5.83 14.37
CA PRO A 325 -17.33 5.99 14.08
C PRO A 325 -17.76 7.43 13.78
N SER A 326 -17.04 8.43 14.34
CA SER A 326 -17.32 9.85 14.07
C SER A 326 -16.98 10.31 12.65
N PHE A 327 -16.10 9.59 11.94
CA PHE A 327 -15.80 9.88 10.53
C PHE A 327 -16.90 9.34 9.60
N GLY A 328 -17.55 8.23 9.96
CA GLY A 328 -18.67 7.66 9.20
C GLY A 328 -18.28 6.89 7.93
N ALA A 329 -17.08 6.30 7.87
CA ALA A 329 -16.69 5.37 6.81
C ALA A 329 -17.14 3.92 7.10
N ASP A 330 -17.25 3.12 6.06
CA ASP A 330 -17.42 1.67 6.14
C ASP A 330 -16.12 1.01 6.63
N VAL A 331 -15.99 0.84 7.95
CA VAL A 331 -14.80 0.20 8.56
C VAL A 331 -14.78 -1.31 8.27
N PHE A 332 -13.60 -1.85 7.98
CA PHE A 332 -13.37 -3.29 7.77
C PHE A 332 -12.07 -3.80 8.39
N ALA A 333 -12.00 -5.12 8.63
CA ALA A 333 -10.85 -5.75 9.27
C ALA A 333 -9.63 -5.84 8.35
N ALA A 334 -8.51 -5.22 8.77
CA ALA A 334 -7.20 -5.38 8.14
C ALA A 334 -6.43 -6.61 8.66
N GLY A 335 -6.70 -7.04 9.90
CA GLY A 335 -5.89 -8.04 10.62
C GLY A 335 -4.78 -7.40 11.46
N PRO A 336 -3.83 -8.19 11.99
CA PRO A 336 -2.80 -7.69 12.89
C PRO A 336 -1.67 -6.89 12.20
N GLY A 337 -1.49 -7.04 10.89
CA GLY A 337 -0.34 -6.50 10.16
C GLY A 337 -0.09 -5.00 10.37
N GLY A 338 1.18 -4.61 10.38
CA GLY A 338 1.61 -3.23 10.56
C GLY A 338 1.46 -2.40 9.29
N HIS A 339 2.00 -1.18 9.33
CA HIS A 339 1.75 -0.13 8.34
C HIS A 339 2.07 -0.49 6.87
N SER A 340 2.97 -1.46 6.62
CA SER A 340 3.33 -1.90 5.26
C SER A 340 2.57 -3.15 4.78
N ASP A 341 1.80 -3.81 5.65
CA ASP A 341 1.38 -5.20 5.46
C ASP A 341 -0.02 -5.36 4.86
N TYR A 342 -0.69 -4.24 4.56
CA TYR A 342 -2.04 -4.20 3.96
C TYR A 342 -2.19 -5.03 2.68
N PHE A 343 -1.10 -5.25 1.94
CA PHE A 343 -1.06 -6.03 0.71
C PHE A 343 -0.27 -7.35 0.83
N ALA A 344 0.13 -7.75 2.04
CA ALA A 344 0.83 -9.01 2.27
C ALA A 344 -0.02 -10.21 1.80
N PRO A 345 0.54 -11.16 1.03
CA PRO A 345 -0.20 -12.31 0.53
C PRO A 345 -0.88 -13.09 1.65
N GLY A 346 -2.22 -13.19 1.58
CA GLY A 346 -3.04 -13.89 2.58
C GLY A 346 -3.62 -13.01 3.68
N SER A 347 -3.24 -11.72 3.79
CA SER A 347 -3.79 -10.83 4.83
C SER A 347 -5.30 -10.58 4.69
N ALA A 348 -5.96 -10.30 5.82
CA ALA A 348 -7.39 -9.97 5.85
C ALA A 348 -7.67 -8.65 5.09
N SER A 349 -6.79 -7.66 5.24
CA SER A 349 -6.78 -6.43 4.41
C SER A 349 -6.83 -6.76 2.92
N LEU A 350 -5.85 -7.53 2.39
CA LEU A 350 -5.77 -7.87 0.98
C LEU A 350 -7.03 -8.61 0.48
N ALA A 351 -7.60 -9.49 1.32
CA ALA A 351 -8.85 -10.18 1.01
C ALA A 351 -10.06 -9.23 0.93
N ASN A 352 -10.14 -8.24 1.81
CA ASN A 352 -11.25 -7.27 1.85
C ASN A 352 -11.13 -6.18 0.78
N VAL A 353 -9.92 -5.65 0.53
CA VAL A 353 -9.68 -4.73 -0.60
C VAL A 353 -10.08 -5.39 -1.92
N ALA A 354 -9.73 -6.66 -2.13
CA ALA A 354 -10.14 -7.39 -3.34
C ALA A 354 -11.67 -7.60 -3.44
N ARG A 355 -12.38 -7.82 -2.31
CA ARG A 355 -13.85 -7.88 -2.30
C ARG A 355 -14.49 -6.55 -2.69
N ILE A 356 -14.01 -5.44 -2.12
CA ILE A 356 -14.48 -4.08 -2.44
C ILE A 356 -14.29 -3.81 -3.94
N VAL A 357 -13.08 -4.00 -4.46
CA VAL A 357 -12.74 -3.78 -5.89
C VAL A 357 -13.59 -4.66 -6.83
N LEU A 358 -13.94 -5.89 -6.44
CA LEU A 358 -14.84 -6.73 -7.25
C LEU A 358 -16.31 -6.28 -7.18
N GLY A 359 -16.69 -5.49 -6.18
CA GLY A 359 -18.07 -5.10 -5.85
C GLY A 359 -18.78 -6.09 -4.93
N ARG A 360 -18.05 -7.01 -4.29
CA ARG A 360 -18.57 -8.05 -3.38
C ARG A 360 -18.61 -7.54 -1.94
N THR A 361 -19.21 -6.36 -1.76
CA THR A 361 -19.18 -5.57 -0.51
C THR A 361 -19.84 -6.28 0.68
N ALA A 362 -20.84 -7.12 0.42
CA ALA A 362 -21.49 -7.95 1.44
C ALA A 362 -20.58 -9.05 2.05
N GLU A 363 -19.46 -9.40 1.40
CA GLU A 363 -18.47 -10.35 1.96
C GLU A 363 -17.37 -9.66 2.79
N VAL A 364 -17.35 -8.33 2.85
CA VAL A 364 -16.30 -7.58 3.53
C VAL A 364 -16.46 -7.75 5.05
N THR A 365 -15.47 -8.36 5.69
CA THR A 365 -15.52 -8.60 7.13
C THR A 365 -15.31 -7.29 7.88
N ARG A 366 -16.29 -6.88 8.67
CA ARG A 366 -16.21 -5.69 9.53
C ARG A 366 -15.11 -5.85 10.60
N ALA A 367 -14.64 -4.71 11.11
CA ALA A 367 -13.84 -4.63 12.33
C ALA A 367 -14.76 -4.33 13.52
#